data_AF-A0A660UN63-F1
#
_entry.id   AF-A0A660UN63-F1
#
_cell.length_a   1.000
_cell.length_b   1.000
_cell.length_c   1.000
_cell.angle_alpha   90.00
_cell.angle_beta   90.00
_cell.angle_gamma   90.00
#
_symmetry.space_group_name_H-M   'P 1'
#
loop_
_entity.id
_entity.type
_entity.pdbx_description
1 polymer ?
#
loop_
_entity_poly.entity_id
_entity_poly.type
_entity_poly.pdbx_seq_one_letter_code
_entity_poly.pdbx_strand_id
1 'polypeptide(L)'
;MFATTPDIARPVRQNRNFDETNGLTPHGLWHIIEVERSGGLFSGGLPVQLSVKKSGLPFAQLHFKTGPVYLGRHMHSQVVLPTAAVSRRHAVIYVSHENWVVEDLDSANKTFLNDNAIHKAELNDGDVVRIADFSIEVSFQEVAPPQPSVEMDDTLVTVRHEPPTVARHCTAKEGPHIDLPAKRIRDFSKATRLLCRTASLKQLHTELLDVLHSQFAARNAWAALRKTPEGPMDCQGGRGMTSKIIKRSDLIMQQNIAEAIDKHKCVLVPRIPREISHGVIRSAIIAPIMRDKDCCGALYADNSRDHEHYTMADLDYLLLIAIHTAAIMEKL
;
A
#
# COMPACT_ATOMS: atom_id res chain seq x y z
N MET A 1 -65.95 -18.23 -6.40
CA MET A 1 -65.97 -17.79 -7.81
C MET A 1 -64.69 -17.03 -8.04
N PHE A 2 -63.57 -17.70 -8.35
CA PHE A 2 -63.14 -18.16 -9.69
C PHE A 2 -62.92 -17.02 -10.68
N ALA A 3 -61.65 -16.67 -10.89
CA ALA A 3 -60.99 -16.50 -12.20
C ALA A 3 -59.49 -16.20 -11.92
N THR A 4 -58.57 -17.17 -11.95
CA THR A 4 -57.78 -17.67 -13.09
C THR A 4 -56.89 -16.61 -13.79
N THR A 5 -55.59 -16.88 -13.74
CA THR A 5 -54.41 -16.22 -14.32
C THR A 5 -54.46 -16.05 -15.85
N PRO A 6 -53.52 -15.26 -16.41
CA PRO A 6 -52.49 -15.92 -17.20
C PRO A 6 -51.05 -15.45 -16.96
N ASP A 7 -50.21 -16.44 -17.21
CA ASP A 7 -48.76 -16.54 -17.30
C ASP A 7 -48.13 -15.52 -18.27
N ILE A 8 -47.04 -14.84 -17.89
CA ILE A 8 -46.14 -14.15 -18.83
C ILE A 8 -44.67 -14.38 -18.45
N ALA A 9 -44.13 -15.42 -19.08
CA ALA A 9 -42.79 -15.60 -19.66
C ALA A 9 -41.53 -14.99 -18.99
N ARG A 10 -40.66 -15.90 -18.55
CA ARG A 10 -39.20 -15.69 -18.39
C ARG A 10 -38.53 -15.35 -19.73
N PRO A 11 -37.50 -14.49 -19.79
CA PRO A 11 -36.55 -14.52 -20.88
C PRO A 11 -35.43 -15.51 -20.62
N VAL A 12 -35.26 -16.38 -21.60
CA VAL A 12 -34.22 -17.40 -21.78
C VAL A 12 -32.87 -16.73 -22.09
N ARG A 13 -31.81 -17.35 -21.54
CA ARG A 13 -30.41 -17.14 -21.90
C ARG A 13 -30.20 -17.13 -23.42
N GLN A 14 -29.54 -16.11 -23.95
CA GLN A 14 -28.83 -16.23 -25.22
C GLN A 14 -27.34 -16.00 -25.02
N ASN A 15 -26.61 -17.09 -25.26
CA ASN A 15 -25.18 -17.09 -25.58
C ASN A 15 -24.90 -16.11 -26.72
N ARG A 16 -23.85 -15.30 -26.57
CA ARG A 16 -23.01 -14.92 -27.69
C ARG A 16 -21.56 -15.17 -27.29
N ASN A 17 -21.01 -16.21 -27.91
CA ASN A 17 -19.57 -16.35 -28.13
C ASN A 17 -19.09 -15.10 -28.87
N PHE A 18 -18.04 -14.46 -28.36
CA PHE A 18 -17.10 -13.77 -29.22
C PHE A 18 -15.69 -14.15 -28.77
N ASP A 19 -14.96 -14.57 -29.79
CA ASP A 19 -13.68 -15.24 -29.78
C ASP A 19 -12.53 -14.26 -29.51
N GLU A 20 -11.41 -14.87 -29.18
CA GLU A 20 -10.11 -14.35 -28.78
C GLU A 20 -9.51 -13.28 -29.73
N THR A 21 -8.72 -12.34 -29.17
CA THR A 21 -7.25 -12.29 -29.35
C THR A 21 -6.62 -10.96 -28.88
N ASN A 22 -5.52 -11.13 -28.13
CA ASN A 22 -4.28 -10.35 -28.09
C ASN A 22 -4.24 -8.88 -27.62
N GLY A 23 -3.46 -8.67 -26.56
CA GLY A 23 -2.93 -7.36 -26.18
C GLY A 23 -2.18 -7.31 -24.85
N LEU A 24 -1.40 -8.33 -24.49
CA LEU A 24 -0.44 -8.28 -23.39
C LEU A 24 0.83 -7.56 -23.85
N THR A 25 1.24 -6.50 -23.16
CA THR A 25 2.67 -6.15 -23.06
C THR A 25 3.06 -5.96 -21.60
N PRO A 26 4.17 -6.57 -21.17
CA PRO A 26 4.69 -6.56 -19.79
C PRO A 26 5.66 -5.39 -19.59
N HIS A 27 5.82 -4.90 -18.36
CA HIS A 27 7.09 -4.49 -17.74
C HIS A 27 6.80 -3.88 -16.37
N GLY A 28 7.43 -4.44 -15.34
CA GLY A 28 7.41 -3.91 -13.98
C GLY A 28 8.32 -4.73 -13.10
N LEU A 29 9.58 -4.30 -13.00
CA LEU A 29 10.62 -4.90 -12.16
C LEU A 29 10.17 -4.96 -10.70
N TRP A 30 10.38 -6.10 -10.03
CA TRP A 30 10.12 -6.27 -8.60
C TRP A 30 11.44 -6.38 -7.84
N HIS A 31 11.70 -5.42 -6.95
CA HIS A 31 12.87 -5.43 -6.06
C HIS A 31 12.58 -6.23 -4.78
N ILE A 32 13.62 -6.94 -4.33
CA ILE A 32 13.73 -7.71 -3.08
C ILE A 32 13.41 -6.80 -1.89
N ILE A 33 12.45 -7.18 -1.03
CA ILE A 33 12.14 -6.44 0.21
C ILE A 33 12.70 -7.19 1.40
N GLU A 34 13.82 -6.70 1.92
CA GLU A 34 14.44 -7.19 3.15
C GLU A 34 13.75 -6.56 4.37
N VAL A 35 12.99 -7.33 5.15
CA VAL A 35 12.29 -6.85 6.35
C VAL A 35 13.10 -7.20 7.60
N GLU A 36 13.79 -6.21 8.18
CA GLU A 36 14.29 -6.29 9.56
C GLU A 36 13.59 -5.27 10.46
N ARG A 37 13.03 -5.74 11.58
CA ARG A 37 13.07 -5.03 12.87
C ARG A 37 13.25 -6.06 14.00
N SER A 38 14.22 -5.78 14.86
CA SER A 38 14.65 -6.55 16.02
C SER A 38 13.95 -6.10 17.30
N GLY A 39 13.74 -7.05 18.23
CA GLY A 39 13.41 -6.73 19.62
C GLY A 39 12.68 -7.82 20.39
N GLY A 40 13.22 -9.04 20.47
CA GLY A 40 12.75 -10.09 21.38
C GLY A 40 13.59 -11.36 21.23
N LEU A 41 14.04 -11.92 22.35
CA LEU A 41 14.90 -13.11 22.43
C LEU A 41 14.46 -14.23 21.48
N PHE A 42 15.42 -14.76 20.73
CA PHE A 42 15.26 -15.87 19.80
C PHE A 42 14.57 -17.06 20.49
N SER A 43 13.33 -17.31 20.09
CA SER A 43 12.58 -18.54 20.33
C SER A 43 11.75 -18.80 19.07
N GLY A 44 12.42 -19.08 17.96
CA GLY A 44 11.76 -19.33 16.69
C GLY A 44 12.74 -19.55 15.56
N GLY A 45 12.41 -20.47 14.65
CA GLY A 45 13.29 -21.03 13.62
C GLY A 45 14.03 -20.01 12.75
N LEU A 46 15.02 -20.53 12.00
CA LEU A 46 15.87 -19.75 11.10
C LEU A 46 15.05 -18.80 10.20
N PRO A 47 15.50 -17.57 9.91
CA PRO A 47 14.80 -16.68 8.99
C PRO A 47 14.47 -17.38 7.67
N VAL A 48 13.25 -17.15 7.17
CA VAL A 48 12.79 -17.75 5.93
C VAL A 48 12.87 -16.75 4.78
N GLN A 49 13.48 -17.17 3.69
CA GLN A 49 13.43 -16.51 2.39
C GLN A 49 12.43 -17.25 1.50
N LEU A 50 11.50 -16.50 0.91
CA LEU A 50 10.51 -17.00 -0.03
C LEU A 50 10.82 -16.45 -1.43
N SER A 51 11.14 -17.35 -2.36
CA SER A 51 11.30 -17.01 -3.78
C SER A 51 10.03 -17.39 -4.54
N VAL A 52 9.25 -16.38 -4.93
CA VAL A 52 7.96 -16.57 -5.62
C VAL A 52 8.18 -16.54 -7.12
N LYS A 53 7.62 -17.52 -7.82
CA LYS A 53 7.57 -17.62 -9.29
C LYS A 53 6.13 -17.79 -9.74
N LYS A 54 5.72 -17.15 -10.83
CA LYS A 54 4.40 -17.30 -11.46
C LYS A 54 4.58 -17.92 -12.85
N SER A 55 4.02 -19.10 -13.10
CA SER A 55 4.15 -19.78 -14.39
C SER A 55 5.61 -19.87 -14.90
N GLY A 56 6.57 -20.10 -14.00
CA GLY A 56 8.01 -20.15 -14.31
C GLY A 56 8.72 -18.80 -14.43
N LEU A 57 8.00 -17.67 -14.43
CA LEU A 57 8.58 -16.33 -14.41
C LEU A 57 8.88 -15.90 -12.96
N PRO A 58 10.05 -15.32 -12.68
CA PRO A 58 10.36 -14.81 -11.35
C PRO A 58 9.38 -13.69 -10.96
N PHE A 59 8.84 -13.76 -9.75
CA PHE A 59 7.77 -12.88 -9.28
C PHE A 59 8.24 -12.01 -8.10
N ALA A 60 8.96 -12.54 -7.11
CA ALA A 60 9.58 -11.76 -6.02
C ALA A 60 10.53 -12.62 -5.17
N GLN A 61 11.45 -12.00 -4.42
CA GLN A 61 12.10 -12.62 -3.26
C GLN A 61 11.78 -11.81 -2.01
N LEU A 62 11.36 -12.49 -0.95
CA LEU A 62 10.87 -11.89 0.30
C LEU A 62 11.51 -12.57 1.50
N HIS A 63 11.98 -11.79 2.48
CA HIS A 63 12.63 -12.32 3.68
C HIS A 63 11.82 -12.03 4.94
N PHE A 64 11.59 -13.05 5.75
CA PHE A 64 10.83 -12.97 6.99
C PHE A 64 11.60 -13.59 8.15
N LYS A 65 11.82 -12.79 9.19
CA LYS A 65 12.45 -13.25 10.44
C LYS A 65 11.47 -13.93 11.39
N THR A 66 10.19 -13.55 11.31
CA THR A 66 9.12 -14.08 12.17
C THR A 66 7.82 -14.20 11.37
N GLY A 67 6.97 -15.15 11.76
CA GLY A 67 5.60 -15.25 11.27
C GLY A 67 4.61 -14.55 12.21
N PRO A 68 3.30 -14.55 11.87
CA PRO A 68 2.71 -15.18 10.69
C PRO A 68 2.88 -14.36 9.40
N VAL A 69 3.16 -15.06 8.30
CA VAL A 69 3.27 -14.55 6.93
C VAL A 69 2.07 -15.07 6.14
N TYR A 70 1.14 -14.20 5.80
CA TYR A 70 -0.05 -14.57 5.03
C TYR A 70 0.23 -14.54 3.53
N LEU A 71 -0.30 -15.55 2.83
CA LEU A 71 -0.27 -15.70 1.39
C LEU A 71 -1.70 -15.64 0.86
N GLY A 72 -1.93 -14.89 -0.21
CA GLY A 72 -3.25 -14.85 -0.84
C GLY A 72 -3.42 -13.71 -1.85
N ARG A 73 -4.57 -13.68 -2.52
CA ARG A 73 -4.87 -12.60 -3.48
C ARG A 73 -5.14 -11.26 -2.81
N HIS A 74 -5.51 -11.25 -1.53
CA HIS A 74 -5.79 -10.00 -0.85
C HIS A 74 -4.50 -9.19 -0.70
N MET A 75 -4.60 -7.88 -0.93
CA MET A 75 -3.46 -6.95 -0.82
C MET A 75 -2.90 -6.80 0.60
N HIS A 76 -3.57 -7.38 1.61
CA HIS A 76 -3.09 -7.42 3.00
C HIS A 76 -2.27 -8.68 3.31
N SER A 77 -2.16 -9.61 2.36
CA SER A 77 -1.22 -10.74 2.48
C SER A 77 0.21 -10.20 2.32
N GLN A 78 1.14 -10.66 3.18
CA GLN A 78 2.56 -10.32 3.03
C GLN A 78 3.11 -10.85 1.70
N VAL A 79 2.57 -11.98 1.22
CA VAL A 79 2.83 -12.51 -0.12
C VAL A 79 1.54 -12.39 -0.94
N VAL A 80 1.47 -11.37 -1.80
CA VAL A 80 0.29 -11.11 -2.64
C VAL A 80 0.36 -11.94 -3.92
N LEU A 81 -0.66 -12.77 -4.15
CA LEU A 81 -0.79 -13.66 -5.30
C LEU A 81 -2.04 -13.27 -6.12
N PRO A 82 -1.96 -12.30 -7.04
CA PRO A 82 -3.11 -11.57 -7.56
C PRO A 82 -3.88 -12.32 -8.68
N THR A 83 -4.34 -13.55 -8.44
CA THR A 83 -5.16 -14.30 -9.42
C THR A 83 -6.45 -14.83 -8.79
N ALA A 84 -7.54 -14.86 -9.57
CA ALA A 84 -8.86 -15.28 -9.06
C ALA A 84 -8.87 -16.71 -8.50
N ALA A 85 -7.92 -17.54 -8.95
CA ALA A 85 -7.67 -18.88 -8.44
C ALA A 85 -7.08 -18.90 -7.01
N VAL A 86 -6.69 -17.75 -6.45
CA VAL A 86 -6.18 -17.65 -5.09
C VAL A 86 -7.22 -16.98 -4.18
N SER A 87 -7.57 -17.67 -3.08
CA SER A 87 -8.35 -17.11 -1.97
C SER A 87 -7.75 -15.81 -1.41
N ARG A 88 -8.59 -14.97 -0.82
CA ARG A 88 -8.18 -13.69 -0.21
C ARG A 88 -7.08 -13.89 0.85
N ARG A 89 -7.35 -14.78 1.81
CA ARG A 89 -6.36 -15.35 2.73
C ARG A 89 -6.30 -16.84 2.37
N HIS A 90 -5.23 -17.27 1.73
CA HIS A 90 -5.13 -18.61 1.16
C HIS A 90 -4.37 -19.53 2.09
N ALA A 91 -3.19 -19.10 2.53
CA ALA A 91 -2.35 -19.83 3.44
C ALA A 91 -1.66 -18.88 4.42
N VAL A 92 -1.10 -19.45 5.48
CA VAL A 92 -0.24 -18.74 6.43
C VAL A 92 0.99 -19.57 6.70
N ILE A 93 2.14 -18.91 6.75
CA ILE A 93 3.42 -19.48 7.18
C ILE A 93 3.78 -18.89 8.55
N TYR A 94 4.00 -19.71 9.56
CA TYR A 94 4.30 -19.26 10.92
C TYR A 94 5.28 -20.18 11.63
N VAL A 95 5.86 -19.72 12.74
CA VAL A 95 6.77 -20.53 13.54
C VAL A 95 5.98 -21.28 14.61
N SER A 96 6.20 -22.59 14.70
CA SER A 96 5.65 -23.48 15.72
C SER A 96 6.75 -24.41 16.22
N HIS A 97 6.99 -24.43 17.54
CA HIS A 97 7.99 -25.31 18.17
C HIS A 97 9.34 -25.32 17.45
N GLU A 98 9.84 -24.13 17.09
CA GLU A 98 11.10 -23.88 16.37
C GLU A 98 11.10 -24.15 14.86
N ASN A 99 10.08 -24.80 14.31
CA ASN A 99 9.96 -25.05 12.88
C ASN A 99 9.03 -24.04 12.20
N TRP A 100 9.33 -23.70 10.94
CA TRP A 100 8.35 -23.02 10.11
C TRP A 100 7.29 -24.01 9.64
N VAL A 101 6.05 -23.56 9.65
CA VAL A 101 4.88 -24.35 9.31
C VAL A 101 4.04 -23.57 8.31
N VAL A 102 3.61 -24.23 7.25
CA VAL A 102 2.60 -23.71 6.31
C VAL A 102 1.24 -24.34 6.63
N GLU A 103 0.19 -23.53 6.63
CA GLU A 103 -1.18 -23.95 6.87
C GLU A 103 -2.13 -23.33 5.83
N ASP A 104 -2.96 -24.16 5.22
CA ASP A 104 -4.04 -23.76 4.32
C ASP A 104 -5.22 -23.21 5.14
N LEU A 105 -5.72 -22.02 4.78
CA LEU A 105 -6.81 -21.34 5.49
C LEU A 105 -8.16 -21.62 4.82
N ASP A 106 -8.48 -22.92 4.65
CA ASP A 106 -9.67 -23.40 3.95
C ASP A 106 -9.81 -22.81 2.53
N SER A 107 -8.73 -22.90 1.75
CA SER A 107 -8.71 -22.31 0.42
C SER A 107 -9.52 -23.14 -0.60
N ALA A 108 -10.00 -22.47 -1.65
CA ALA A 108 -10.80 -23.11 -2.69
C ALA A 108 -9.98 -24.07 -3.56
N ASN A 109 -8.71 -23.75 -3.81
CA ASN A 109 -7.84 -24.50 -4.72
C ASN A 109 -6.74 -25.31 -4.01
N LYS A 110 -6.76 -25.33 -2.67
CA LYS A 110 -5.79 -26.00 -1.80
C LYS A 110 -4.36 -25.46 -1.93
N THR A 111 -3.60 -25.63 -0.85
CA THR A 111 -2.16 -25.40 -0.81
C THR A 111 -1.45 -26.74 -1.03
N PHE A 112 -0.40 -26.75 -1.84
CA PHE A 112 0.41 -27.94 -2.08
C PHE A 112 1.84 -27.70 -1.58
N LEU A 113 2.43 -28.69 -0.92
CA LEU A 113 3.85 -28.72 -0.55
C LEU A 113 4.50 -29.89 -1.30
N ASN A 114 5.50 -29.61 -2.14
CA ASN A 114 6.18 -30.60 -2.98
C ASN A 114 5.16 -31.50 -3.72
N ASP A 115 4.21 -30.85 -4.39
CA ASP A 115 3.08 -31.43 -5.14
C ASP A 115 2.04 -32.25 -4.37
N ASN A 116 2.17 -32.37 -3.05
CA ASN A 116 1.16 -32.99 -2.20
C ASN A 116 0.23 -31.93 -1.60
N ALA A 117 -1.09 -32.13 -1.69
CA ALA A 117 -2.04 -31.22 -1.05
C ALA A 117 -1.93 -31.32 0.48
N ILE A 118 -1.84 -30.18 1.15
CA ILE A 118 -1.68 -30.11 2.61
C ILE A 118 -2.78 -29.25 3.23
N HIS A 119 -3.15 -29.61 4.46
CA HIS A 119 -3.86 -28.69 5.35
C HIS A 119 -2.87 -27.94 6.22
N LYS A 120 -1.86 -28.65 6.76
CA LYS A 120 -0.79 -28.10 7.58
C LYS A 120 0.45 -28.98 7.44
N ALA A 121 1.62 -28.39 7.28
CA ALA A 121 2.89 -29.11 7.15
C ALA A 121 4.06 -28.26 7.63
N GLU A 122 5.09 -28.90 8.19
CA GLU A 122 6.38 -28.26 8.45
C GLU A 122 7.10 -27.97 7.13
N LEU A 123 7.83 -26.85 7.09
CA LEU A 123 8.62 -26.41 5.94
C LEU A 123 10.10 -26.74 6.17
N ASN A 124 10.75 -27.26 5.14
CA ASN A 124 12.19 -27.52 5.06
C ASN A 124 12.87 -26.59 4.05
N ASP A 125 14.19 -26.44 4.16
CA ASP A 125 14.98 -25.72 3.16
C ASP A 125 14.86 -26.43 1.80
N GLY A 126 14.61 -25.66 0.74
CA GLY A 126 14.38 -26.16 -0.61
C GLY A 126 12.94 -26.57 -0.92
N ASP A 127 12.02 -26.54 0.04
CA ASP A 127 10.62 -26.92 -0.19
C ASP A 127 9.91 -25.96 -1.15
N VAL A 128 8.95 -26.50 -1.93
CA VAL A 128 8.13 -25.71 -2.85
C VAL A 128 6.67 -25.74 -2.41
N VAL A 129 6.16 -24.56 -2.01
CA VAL A 129 4.74 -24.31 -1.76
C VAL A 129 4.08 -23.85 -3.06
N ARG A 130 3.12 -24.61 -3.57
CA ARG A 130 2.36 -24.27 -4.78
C ARG A 130 0.94 -23.86 -4.43
N ILE A 131 0.54 -22.69 -4.93
CA ILE A 131 -0.80 -22.11 -4.80
C ILE A 131 -1.24 -21.63 -6.18
N ALA A 132 -2.25 -22.27 -6.75
CA ALA A 132 -2.67 -22.03 -8.14
C ALA A 132 -1.47 -22.07 -9.12
N ASP A 133 -1.23 -20.97 -9.84
CA ASP A 133 -0.15 -20.79 -10.82
C ASP A 133 1.16 -20.23 -10.23
N PHE A 134 1.24 -20.13 -8.90
CA PHE A 134 2.41 -19.67 -8.17
C PHE A 134 3.15 -20.83 -7.51
N SER A 135 4.47 -20.82 -7.67
CA SER A 135 5.41 -21.68 -6.95
C SER A 135 6.29 -20.82 -6.04
N ILE A 136 6.31 -21.13 -4.75
CA ILE A 136 7.04 -20.40 -3.72
C ILE A 136 8.09 -21.35 -3.16
N GLU A 137 9.34 -21.10 -3.51
CA GLU A 137 10.48 -21.87 -3.04
C GLU A 137 10.97 -21.30 -1.71
N VAL A 138 11.13 -22.18 -0.72
CA VAL A 138 11.48 -21.86 0.66
C VAL A 138 12.97 -22.08 0.85
N SER A 139 13.66 -21.10 1.42
CA SER A 139 15.04 -21.29 1.88
C SER A 139 15.24 -20.71 3.28
N PHE A 140 16.00 -21.40 4.12
CA PHE A 140 16.41 -20.94 5.43
C PHE A 140 17.87 -20.50 5.38
N GLN A 141 18.10 -19.19 5.44
CA GLN A 141 19.46 -18.63 5.44
C GLN A 141 19.72 -17.87 6.73
N GLU A 142 20.92 -18.09 7.31
CA GLU A 142 21.50 -17.15 8.26
C GLU A 142 21.83 -15.87 7.50
N VAL A 143 21.27 -14.74 7.94
CA VAL A 143 21.60 -13.43 7.37
C VAL A 143 23.06 -13.13 7.72
N ALA A 144 23.99 -13.48 6.84
CA ALA A 144 25.35 -12.98 6.90
C ALA A 144 25.32 -11.47 6.61
N PRO A 145 26.04 -10.62 7.37
CA PRO A 145 26.07 -9.19 7.11
C PRO A 145 26.55 -8.93 5.68
N PRO A 146 25.98 -7.95 4.96
CA PRO A 146 26.33 -7.70 3.58
C PRO A 146 27.83 -7.40 3.48
N GLN A 147 28.59 -8.28 2.84
CA GLN A 147 29.97 -7.98 2.51
C GLN A 147 30.00 -6.93 1.39
N PRO A 148 30.90 -5.94 1.46
CA PRO A 148 31.07 -4.97 0.39
C PRO A 148 31.59 -5.72 -0.85
N SER A 149 30.76 -5.81 -1.89
CA SER A 149 31.21 -6.21 -3.22
C SER A 149 32.17 -5.13 -3.72
N VAL A 150 33.44 -5.50 -3.83
CA VAL A 150 34.50 -4.69 -4.43
C VAL A 150 34.12 -4.35 -5.86
N GLU A 151 34.24 -3.07 -6.18
CA GLU A 151 34.06 -2.45 -7.49
C GLU A 151 34.99 -3.09 -8.52
N MET A 152 34.46 -3.31 -9.73
CA MET A 152 35.28 -3.30 -10.93
C MET A 152 34.61 -2.32 -11.90
N ASP A 153 35.33 -1.23 -12.17
CA ASP A 153 34.94 -0.12 -13.05
C ASP A 153 34.51 -0.61 -14.44
N ASP A 154 33.36 -0.13 -14.92
CA ASP A 154 33.33 0.88 -15.99
C ASP A 154 31.90 1.19 -16.46
N THR A 155 31.63 2.48 -16.69
CA THR A 155 30.39 3.13 -17.15
C THR A 155 29.42 3.56 -16.03
N LEU A 156 29.56 4.81 -15.62
CA LEU A 156 28.61 5.58 -14.81
C LEU A 156 27.20 5.60 -15.44
N VAL A 157 26.37 4.63 -15.05
CA VAL A 157 24.92 4.81 -14.98
C VAL A 157 24.57 4.90 -13.49
N THR A 158 24.42 6.12 -12.98
CA THR A 158 23.86 6.33 -11.64
C THR A 158 22.40 5.92 -11.69
N VAL A 159 22.12 4.65 -11.38
CA VAL A 159 20.76 4.15 -11.15
C VAL A 159 20.23 4.87 -9.90
N ARG A 160 19.50 5.97 -10.11
CA ARG A 160 18.71 6.60 -9.05
C ARG A 160 17.66 5.57 -8.62
N HIS A 161 17.89 4.89 -7.49
CA HIS A 161 16.86 4.06 -6.86
C HIS A 161 15.74 4.98 -6.35
N GLU A 162 14.75 5.25 -7.19
CA GLU A 162 13.52 5.91 -6.77
C GLU A 162 12.80 5.03 -5.73
N PRO A 163 12.25 5.61 -4.66
CA PRO A 163 11.58 4.82 -3.64
C PRO A 163 10.37 4.09 -4.24
N PRO A 164 10.12 2.82 -3.87
CA PRO A 164 8.95 2.10 -4.36
C PRO A 164 7.71 2.90 -3.99
N THR A 165 6.93 3.28 -4.99
CA THR A 165 5.83 4.24 -4.85
C THR A 165 4.53 3.61 -5.37
N VAL A 166 3.51 3.56 -4.53
CA VAL A 166 2.17 3.12 -4.91
C VAL A 166 1.33 4.36 -5.22
N ALA A 167 0.83 4.46 -6.46
CA ALA A 167 0.03 5.60 -6.89
C ALA A 167 -1.40 5.19 -7.25
N ARG A 168 -2.41 5.93 -6.78
CA ARG A 168 -3.81 5.82 -7.19
C ARG A 168 -4.21 7.09 -7.95
N HIS A 169 -4.84 6.93 -9.10
CA HIS A 169 -5.36 8.05 -9.90
C HIS A 169 -6.75 8.43 -9.41
N CYS A 170 -6.92 9.67 -8.95
CA CYS A 170 -8.21 10.13 -8.40
C CYS A 170 -9.31 10.28 -9.48
N THR A 171 -8.91 10.38 -10.76
CA THR A 171 -9.80 10.57 -11.91
C THR A 171 -10.06 9.30 -12.70
N ALA A 172 -9.56 8.14 -12.24
CA ALA A 172 -9.79 6.87 -12.92
C ALA A 172 -11.26 6.46 -12.86
N LYS A 173 -11.78 5.88 -13.96
CA LYS A 173 -13.18 5.40 -14.02
C LYS A 173 -13.48 4.28 -13.02
N GLU A 174 -12.48 3.45 -12.75
CA GLU A 174 -12.52 2.40 -11.75
C GLU A 174 -11.29 2.52 -10.85
N GLY A 175 -11.50 2.39 -9.55
CA GLY A 175 -10.46 2.45 -8.54
C GLY A 175 -10.51 1.20 -7.64
N PRO A 176 -9.40 0.84 -6.99
CA PRO A 176 -9.39 -0.22 -5.99
C PRO A 176 -10.38 0.09 -4.87
N HIS A 177 -10.88 -0.95 -4.20
CA HIS A 177 -11.75 -0.78 -3.03
C HIS A 177 -11.03 0.05 -1.95
N ILE A 178 -11.81 0.91 -1.30
CA ILE A 178 -11.38 1.67 -0.12
C ILE A 178 -11.57 0.77 1.10
N ASP A 179 -10.47 0.42 1.76
CA ASP A 179 -10.50 -0.37 2.99
C ASP A 179 -10.25 0.52 4.22
N LEU A 180 -11.29 0.69 5.05
CA LEU A 180 -11.25 1.52 6.26
C LEU A 180 -11.45 0.68 7.52
N PRO A 181 -10.39 0.49 8.34
CA PRO A 181 -10.53 -0.11 9.66
C PRO A 181 -11.56 0.64 10.51
N ALA A 182 -12.31 -0.07 11.36
CA ALA A 182 -13.37 0.52 12.19
C ALA A 182 -12.89 1.69 13.08
N LYS A 183 -11.61 1.69 13.48
CA LYS A 183 -10.98 2.82 14.18
C LYS A 183 -11.00 4.10 13.33
N ARG A 184 -10.69 4.00 12.03
CA ARG A 184 -10.62 5.13 11.10
C ARG A 184 -11.98 5.78 10.88
N ILE A 185 -13.08 5.06 11.01
CA ILE A 185 -14.44 5.63 10.96
C ILE A 185 -14.64 6.66 12.09
N ARG A 186 -14.22 6.32 13.31
CA ARG A 186 -14.30 7.24 14.45
C ARG A 186 -13.36 8.43 14.30
N ASP A 187 -12.15 8.19 13.79
CA ASP A 187 -11.16 9.23 13.53
C ASP A 187 -11.69 10.22 12.48
N PHE A 188 -12.30 9.70 11.40
CA PHE A 188 -12.92 10.50 10.34
C PHE A 188 -14.02 11.40 10.90
N SER A 189 -14.96 10.84 11.68
CA SER A 189 -16.03 11.61 12.31
C SER A 189 -15.51 12.73 13.22
N LYS A 190 -14.40 12.51 13.93
CA LYS A 190 -13.74 13.55 14.74
C LYS A 190 -13.11 14.62 13.84
N ALA A 191 -12.38 14.23 12.81
CA ALA A 191 -11.76 15.15 11.86
C ALA A 191 -12.81 16.02 11.15
N THR A 192 -13.86 15.42 10.60
CA THR A 192 -14.96 16.14 9.94
C THR A 192 -15.59 17.21 10.84
N ARG A 193 -15.88 16.90 12.11
CA ARG A 193 -16.43 17.90 13.03
C ARG A 193 -15.49 19.08 13.28
N LEU A 194 -14.18 18.84 13.29
CA LEU A 194 -13.17 19.87 13.46
C LEU A 194 -13.08 20.76 12.21
N LEU A 195 -12.95 20.12 11.05
CA LEU A 195 -12.78 20.81 9.77
C LEU A 195 -14.03 21.62 9.39
N CYS A 196 -15.24 21.11 9.65
CA CYS A 196 -16.48 21.84 9.36
C CYS A 196 -16.71 23.12 10.19
N ARG A 197 -15.96 23.33 11.29
CA ARG A 197 -16.08 24.53 12.13
C ARG A 197 -15.24 25.70 11.63
N THR A 198 -14.41 25.45 10.63
CA THR A 198 -13.48 26.44 10.08
C THR A 198 -14.23 27.51 9.30
N ALA A 199 -13.81 28.78 9.43
CA ALA A 199 -14.44 29.92 8.75
C ALA A 199 -13.51 30.61 7.73
N SER A 200 -12.28 30.10 7.55
CA SER A 200 -11.32 30.63 6.58
C SER A 200 -10.33 29.54 6.13
N LEU A 201 -9.71 29.73 4.96
CA LEU A 201 -8.67 28.82 4.45
C LEU A 201 -7.50 28.64 5.43
N LYS A 202 -7.11 29.71 6.13
CA LYS A 202 -6.00 29.67 7.08
C LYS A 202 -6.33 28.83 8.33
N GLN A 203 -7.55 28.94 8.83
CA GLN A 203 -8.04 28.08 9.91
C GLN A 203 -8.12 26.63 9.44
N LEU A 204 -8.71 26.38 8.26
CA LEU A 204 -8.78 25.04 7.68
C LEU A 204 -7.40 24.41 7.51
N HIS A 205 -6.43 25.17 7.00
CA HIS A 205 -5.03 24.74 6.89
C HIS A 205 -4.44 24.33 8.23
N THR A 206 -4.67 25.11 9.29
CA THR A 206 -4.13 24.83 10.63
C THR A 206 -4.75 23.55 11.20
N GLU A 207 -6.07 23.41 11.12
CA GLU A 207 -6.79 22.22 11.59
C GLU A 207 -6.41 20.94 10.81
N LEU A 208 -6.13 21.06 9.51
CA LEU A 208 -5.62 19.95 8.71
C LEU A 208 -4.25 19.48 9.22
N LEU A 209 -3.34 20.40 9.53
CA LEU A 209 -2.05 20.03 10.11
C LEU A 209 -2.24 19.35 11.48
N ASP A 210 -3.20 19.80 12.30
CA ASP A 210 -3.52 19.15 13.58
C ASP A 210 -4.07 17.73 13.40
N VAL A 211 -4.94 17.51 12.40
CA VAL A 211 -5.44 16.18 12.04
C VAL A 211 -4.31 15.26 11.57
N LEU A 212 -3.41 15.76 10.72
CA LEU A 212 -2.27 14.98 10.21
C LEU A 212 -1.34 14.54 11.34
N HIS A 213 -0.99 15.43 12.27
CA HIS A 213 -0.17 15.04 13.43
C HIS A 213 -0.91 14.08 14.36
N SER A 214 -2.15 14.39 14.75
CA SER A 214 -2.87 13.63 15.79
C SER A 214 -3.35 12.26 15.34
N GLN A 215 -3.69 12.09 14.06
CA GLN A 215 -4.34 10.87 13.57
C GLN A 215 -3.45 10.03 12.66
N PHE A 216 -2.42 10.61 12.04
CA PHE A 216 -1.45 9.90 11.21
C PHE A 216 -0.09 9.79 11.88
N ALA A 217 0.08 10.30 13.12
CA ALA A 217 1.37 10.37 13.79
C ALA A 217 2.45 11.02 12.90
N ALA A 218 2.05 12.05 12.15
CA ALA A 218 2.94 12.70 11.21
C ALA A 218 4.10 13.36 11.97
N ARG A 219 5.33 13.07 11.54
CA ARG A 219 6.53 13.79 11.97
C ARG A 219 6.53 15.18 11.34
N ASN A 220 6.41 15.23 10.02
CA ASN A 220 6.16 16.45 9.28
C ASN A 220 4.80 16.33 8.58
N ALA A 221 3.97 17.35 8.79
CA ALA A 221 2.72 17.52 8.06
C ALA A 221 2.86 18.75 7.16
N TRP A 222 2.32 18.69 5.96
CA TRP A 222 2.25 19.84 5.05
C TRP A 222 0.93 19.83 4.30
N ALA A 223 0.36 21.02 4.13
CA ALA A 223 -0.87 21.21 3.39
C ALA A 223 -0.77 22.47 2.52
N ALA A 224 -1.40 22.43 1.36
CA ALA A 224 -1.64 23.58 0.52
C ALA A 224 -3.06 23.57 -0.01
N LEU A 225 -3.64 24.77 -0.11
CA LEU A 225 -5.03 25.04 -0.47
C LEU A 225 -5.08 26.24 -1.43
N ARG A 226 -5.90 26.15 -2.46
CA ARG A 226 -6.29 27.25 -3.36
C ARG A 226 -7.77 27.20 -3.68
N LYS A 227 -8.42 28.37 -3.74
CA LYS A 227 -9.83 28.50 -4.11
C LYS A 227 -10.03 28.24 -5.59
N THR A 228 -9.18 28.84 -6.42
CA THR A 228 -9.17 28.65 -7.87
C THR A 228 -8.31 27.45 -8.26
N PRO A 229 -8.73 26.61 -9.21
CA PRO A 229 -7.93 25.52 -9.75
C PRO A 229 -6.58 25.97 -10.33
N GLU A 230 -6.57 27.13 -10.98
CA GLU A 230 -5.39 27.71 -11.58
C GLU A 230 -4.71 28.71 -10.64
N GLY A 231 -3.40 28.82 -10.79
CA GLY A 231 -2.58 29.80 -10.07
C GLY A 231 -1.86 29.26 -8.82
N PRO A 232 -1.22 30.16 -8.06
CA PRO A 232 -0.47 29.79 -6.87
C PRO A 232 -1.40 29.31 -5.74
N MET A 233 -0.82 28.64 -4.75
CA MET A 233 -1.56 28.22 -3.56
C MET A 233 -1.87 29.44 -2.69
N ASP A 234 -3.15 29.70 -2.40
CA ASP A 234 -3.60 30.79 -1.52
C ASP A 234 -3.10 30.62 -0.08
N CYS A 235 -3.03 29.38 0.38
CA CYS A 235 -2.51 29.02 1.69
C CYS A 235 -1.65 27.78 1.56
N GLN A 236 -0.39 27.83 2.00
CA GLN A 236 0.49 26.67 2.02
C GLN A 236 1.47 26.74 3.18
N GLY A 237 1.84 25.59 3.70
CA GLY A 237 2.80 25.48 4.77
C GLY A 237 2.71 24.15 5.48
N GLY A 238 3.78 23.81 6.18
CA GLY A 238 3.86 22.62 7.00
C GLY A 238 4.33 22.92 8.41
N ARG A 239 4.21 21.91 9.26
CA ARG A 239 4.64 21.94 10.64
C ARG A 239 5.30 20.61 10.97
N GLY A 240 6.43 20.68 11.65
CA GLY A 240 7.08 19.52 12.26
C GLY A 240 6.60 19.31 13.70
N MET A 241 6.94 18.17 14.32
CA MET A 241 6.58 17.86 15.71
C MET A 241 6.97 18.95 16.73
N THR A 242 8.06 19.68 16.50
CA THR A 242 8.53 20.77 17.39
C THR A 242 7.93 22.13 17.04
N SER A 243 6.79 22.17 16.34
CA SER A 243 6.15 23.38 15.81
C SER A 243 7.03 24.20 14.84
N LYS A 244 8.14 23.62 14.36
CA LYS A 244 8.97 24.20 13.30
C LYS A 244 8.13 24.38 12.04
N ILE A 245 8.11 25.58 11.48
CA ILE A 245 7.48 25.87 10.19
C ILE A 245 8.30 25.18 9.09
N ILE A 246 7.62 24.44 8.23
CA ILE A 246 8.21 23.65 7.14
C ILE A 246 7.70 24.21 5.81
N LYS A 247 8.62 24.60 4.93
CA LYS A 247 8.30 24.92 3.54
C LYS A 247 8.32 23.65 2.70
N ARG A 248 7.67 23.71 1.54
CA ARG A 248 7.69 22.59 0.59
C ARG A 248 9.11 22.20 0.17
N SER A 249 10.01 23.17 0.01
CA SER A 249 11.43 22.96 -0.32
C SER A 249 12.20 22.15 0.72
N ASP A 250 11.71 22.14 1.96
CA ASP A 250 12.37 21.48 3.08
C ASP A 250 11.96 19.99 3.18
N LEU A 251 10.97 19.57 2.39
CA LEU A 251 10.45 18.21 2.38
C LEU A 251 11.23 17.34 1.40
N ILE A 252 11.65 16.17 1.88
CA ILE A 252 12.35 15.17 1.08
C ILE A 252 11.50 14.75 -0.14
N MET A 253 10.18 14.65 0.02
CA MET A 253 9.24 14.21 -1.02
C MET A 253 8.63 15.37 -1.85
N GLN A 254 9.33 16.51 -1.95
CA GLN A 254 8.82 17.69 -2.68
C GLN A 254 8.46 17.43 -4.15
N GLN A 255 9.16 16.49 -4.80
CA GLN A 255 8.92 16.07 -6.18
C GLN A 255 7.66 15.21 -6.28
N ASN A 256 7.47 14.24 -5.38
CA ASN A 256 6.24 13.45 -5.33
C ASN A 256 5.02 14.33 -5.02
N ILE A 257 5.18 15.41 -4.24
CA ILE A 257 4.10 16.40 -4.03
C ILE A 257 3.77 17.14 -5.32
N ALA A 258 4.77 17.51 -6.15
CA ALA A 258 4.52 18.11 -7.47
C ALA A 258 3.74 17.13 -8.33
N GLU A 259 4.25 15.91 -8.43
CA GLU A 259 3.64 14.90 -9.28
C GLU A 259 2.22 14.55 -8.85
N ALA A 260 1.96 14.47 -7.54
CA ALA A 260 0.62 14.23 -7.02
C ALA A 260 -0.37 15.33 -7.42
N ILE A 261 0.07 16.59 -7.36
CA ILE A 261 -0.73 17.76 -7.77
C ILE A 261 -0.93 17.78 -9.28
N ASP A 262 0.13 17.58 -10.07
CA ASP A 262 0.10 17.72 -11.52
C ASP A 262 -0.58 16.54 -12.22
N LYS A 263 -0.43 15.33 -11.68
CA LYS A 263 -0.98 14.09 -12.25
C LYS A 263 -2.22 13.58 -11.53
N HIS A 264 -2.74 14.32 -10.55
CA HIS A 264 -3.92 13.97 -9.75
C HIS A 264 -3.81 12.58 -9.09
N LYS A 265 -2.63 12.28 -8.52
CA LYS A 265 -2.34 10.97 -7.92
C LYS A 265 -2.23 11.04 -6.41
N CYS A 266 -2.97 10.16 -5.72
CA CYS A 266 -2.65 9.80 -4.35
C CYS A 266 -1.41 8.91 -4.35
N VAL A 267 -0.47 9.18 -3.45
CA VAL A 267 0.84 8.52 -3.44
C VAL A 267 1.11 7.96 -2.04
N LEU A 268 1.45 6.68 -1.96
CA LEU A 268 2.03 6.04 -0.79
C LEU A 268 3.47 5.64 -1.10
N VAL A 269 4.38 6.11 -0.26
CA VAL A 269 5.77 5.66 -0.23
C VAL A 269 5.93 4.80 1.03
N PRO A 270 5.71 3.48 0.95
CA PRO A 270 5.72 2.61 2.12
C PRO A 270 7.08 2.65 2.78
N ARG A 271 8.19 2.63 2.02
CA ARG A 271 9.54 2.64 2.56
C ARG A 271 10.41 3.65 1.85
N ILE A 272 11.01 4.54 2.64
CA ILE A 272 11.96 5.53 2.15
C ILE A 272 13.39 5.04 2.47
N PRO A 273 14.25 4.84 1.44
CA PRO A 273 15.65 4.46 1.62
C PRO A 273 16.41 5.43 2.54
N ARG A 274 17.44 4.93 3.23
CA ARG A 274 18.19 5.74 4.22
C ARG A 274 19.04 6.81 3.53
N GLU A 275 19.48 6.53 2.32
CA GLU A 275 20.31 7.35 1.45
C GLU A 275 19.57 8.63 1.05
N ILE A 276 18.25 8.51 0.79
CA ILE A 276 17.39 9.64 0.41
C ILE A 276 16.96 10.45 1.65
N SER A 277 16.66 9.75 2.75
CA SER A 277 16.11 10.38 3.96
C SER A 277 17.15 10.82 4.98
N HIS A 278 18.44 10.52 4.76
CA HIS A 278 19.49 10.57 5.79
C HIS A 278 19.05 9.89 7.11
N GLY A 279 18.26 8.82 7.00
CA GLY A 279 17.72 8.09 8.15
C GLY A 279 16.52 8.73 8.87
N VAL A 280 16.06 9.93 8.50
CA VAL A 280 15.09 10.70 9.29
C VAL A 280 13.63 10.21 9.15
N ILE A 281 13.20 9.90 7.93
CA ILE A 281 11.80 9.53 7.63
C ILE A 281 11.69 8.08 7.17
N ARG A 282 10.61 7.39 7.57
CA ARG A 282 10.37 5.97 7.32
C ARG A 282 9.45 5.75 6.12
N SER A 283 8.36 6.50 6.06
CA SER A 283 7.28 6.38 5.09
C SER A 283 6.63 7.76 4.87
N ALA A 284 5.97 7.94 3.73
CA ALA A 284 5.21 9.15 3.42
C ALA A 284 3.93 8.82 2.63
N ILE A 285 2.92 9.66 2.81
CA ILE A 285 1.66 9.64 2.06
C ILE A 285 1.31 11.04 1.56
N ILE A 286 0.71 11.10 0.37
CA ILE A 286 0.29 12.32 -0.30
C ILE A 286 -1.10 12.11 -0.87
N ALA A 287 -2.00 13.06 -0.66
CA ALA A 287 -3.29 13.10 -1.33
C ALA A 287 -3.55 14.48 -1.93
N PRO A 288 -3.78 14.59 -3.25
CA PRO A 288 -4.26 15.83 -3.84
C PRO A 288 -5.69 16.08 -3.38
N ILE A 289 -6.03 17.35 -3.19
CA ILE A 289 -7.38 17.80 -2.86
C ILE A 289 -8.07 18.09 -4.19
N MET A 290 -8.96 17.19 -4.62
CA MET A 290 -9.63 17.29 -5.91
C MET A 290 -11.04 17.88 -5.74
N ARG A 291 -11.40 18.82 -6.61
CA ARG A 291 -12.78 19.29 -6.80
C ARG A 291 -13.15 18.98 -8.25
N ASP A 292 -14.04 18.02 -8.43
CA ASP A 292 -14.32 17.41 -9.73
C ASP A 292 -13.04 16.92 -10.44
N LYS A 293 -12.60 17.63 -11.49
CA LYS A 293 -11.40 17.31 -12.26
C LYS A 293 -10.19 18.15 -11.87
N ASP A 294 -10.40 19.15 -11.03
CA ASP A 294 -9.44 20.19 -10.72
C ASP A 294 -8.76 19.94 -9.39
N CYS A 295 -7.45 20.15 -9.35
CA CYS A 295 -6.69 20.08 -8.11
C CYS A 295 -6.77 21.43 -7.39
N CYS A 296 -7.25 21.45 -6.15
CA CYS A 296 -7.35 22.64 -5.29
C CYS A 296 -6.29 22.65 -4.18
N GLY A 297 -5.37 21.69 -4.16
CA GLY A 297 -4.40 21.59 -3.08
C GLY A 297 -3.81 20.19 -2.92
N ALA A 298 -3.07 20.00 -1.84
CA ALA A 298 -2.57 18.69 -1.46
C ALA A 298 -2.33 18.60 0.04
N LEU A 299 -2.41 17.38 0.55
CA LEU A 299 -2.04 16.98 1.91
C LEU A 299 -0.81 16.07 1.83
N TYR A 300 0.12 16.26 2.75
CA TYR A 300 1.33 15.46 2.90
C TYR A 300 1.56 15.10 4.37
N ALA A 301 1.93 13.86 4.62
CA ALA A 301 2.46 13.42 5.91
C ALA A 301 3.63 12.45 5.71
N ASP A 302 4.69 12.63 6.48
CA ASP A 302 5.72 11.61 6.71
C ASP A 302 5.78 11.20 8.17
N ASN A 303 6.37 10.05 8.46
CA ASN A 303 6.59 9.60 9.83
C ASN A 303 8.04 9.18 10.10
N SER A 304 8.42 9.18 11.39
CA SER A 304 9.76 8.78 11.83
C SER A 304 9.93 7.26 11.80
N ARG A 305 11.17 6.81 11.96
CA ARG A 305 11.50 5.38 12.06
C ARG A 305 11.02 4.71 13.35
N ASP A 306 10.48 5.46 14.30
CA ASP A 306 9.88 4.92 15.54
C ASP A 306 8.45 4.43 15.30
N HIS A 307 7.84 4.84 14.19
CA HIS A 307 6.49 4.43 13.79
C HIS A 307 6.52 3.28 12.77
N GLU A 308 5.36 2.65 12.62
CA GLU A 308 5.08 1.70 11.54
C GLU A 308 5.01 2.42 10.19
N HIS A 309 5.11 1.67 9.11
CA HIS A 309 4.92 2.22 7.77
C HIS A 309 3.49 2.70 7.57
N TYR A 310 3.32 3.75 6.74
CA TYR A 310 2.00 4.00 6.23
C TYR A 310 1.56 2.86 5.31
N THR A 311 0.29 2.52 5.44
CA THR A 311 -0.36 1.45 4.68
C THR A 311 -1.32 2.04 3.66
N MET A 312 -1.88 1.18 2.80
CA MET A 312 -2.95 1.60 1.89
C MET A 312 -4.18 2.12 2.62
N ALA A 313 -4.53 1.54 3.77
CA ALA A 313 -5.64 2.03 4.59
C ALA A 313 -5.41 3.45 5.14
N ASP A 314 -4.14 3.83 5.37
CA ASP A 314 -3.79 5.20 5.77
C ASP A 314 -3.90 6.16 4.58
N LEU A 315 -3.45 5.74 3.39
CA LEU A 315 -3.65 6.54 2.17
C LEU A 315 -5.14 6.73 1.87
N ASP A 316 -5.94 5.69 2.03
CA ASP A 316 -7.40 5.72 1.83
C ASP A 316 -8.09 6.63 2.82
N TYR A 317 -7.63 6.61 4.07
CA TYR A 317 -8.09 7.55 5.07
C TYR A 317 -7.70 9.00 4.73
N LEU A 318 -6.47 9.24 4.29
CA LEU A 318 -6.01 10.56 3.86
C LEU A 318 -6.80 11.07 2.65
N LEU A 319 -7.13 10.19 1.71
CA LEU A 319 -7.99 10.51 0.56
C LEU A 319 -9.38 10.97 1.02
N LEU A 320 -10.00 10.30 1.99
CA LEU A 320 -11.29 10.76 2.53
C LEU A 320 -11.18 12.15 3.17
N ILE A 321 -10.09 12.43 3.89
CA ILE A 321 -9.84 13.76 4.42
C ILE A 321 -9.71 14.78 3.29
N ALA A 322 -8.97 14.46 2.21
CA ALA A 322 -8.80 15.33 1.06
C ALA A 322 -10.14 15.62 0.34
N ILE A 323 -10.96 14.60 0.10
CA ILE A 323 -12.32 14.75 -0.49
C ILE A 323 -13.17 15.66 0.39
N HIS A 324 -13.19 15.41 1.71
CA HIS A 324 -13.97 16.22 2.63
C HIS A 324 -13.47 17.67 2.71
N THR A 325 -12.16 17.86 2.62
CA THR A 325 -11.54 19.19 2.58
C THR A 325 -12.00 19.99 1.36
N ALA A 326 -12.04 19.36 0.17
CA ALA A 326 -12.54 20.02 -1.04
C ALA A 326 -13.98 20.53 -0.86
N ALA A 327 -14.86 19.70 -0.29
CA ALA A 327 -16.25 20.08 -0.02
C ALA A 327 -16.40 21.22 1.01
N ILE A 328 -15.48 21.33 1.98
CA ILE A 328 -15.47 22.45 2.93
C ILE A 328 -15.00 23.74 2.23
N MET A 329 -13.98 23.64 1.37
CA MET A 329 -13.44 24.80 0.66
C MET A 329 -14.46 25.51 -0.22
N GLU A 330 -15.49 24.81 -0.72
CA GLU A 330 -16.60 25.44 -1.47
C GLU A 330 -17.40 26.45 -0.63
N LYS A 331 -17.34 26.35 0.70
CA LYS A 331 -18.07 27.23 1.62
C LYS A 331 -17.25 28.42 2.11
N LEU A 332 -15.94 28.46 1.81
CA LEU A 332 -14.96 29.36 2.43
C LEU A 332 -14.49 30.53 1.56
#